data_AF-A0A2E9LI34-F1
#
_entry.id   AF-A0A2E9LI34-F1
#
_cell.length_a   1.000
_cell.length_b   1.000
_cell.length_c   1.000
_cell.angle_alpha   90.00
_cell.angle_beta   90.00
_cell.angle_gamma   90.00
#
_symmetry.space_group_name_H-M   'P 1'
#
loop_
_entity.id
_entity.type
_entity.pdbx_description
1 polymer ?
#
loop_
_entity_poly.entity_id
_entity_poly.type
_entity_poly.pdbx_seq_one_letter_code
_entity_poly.pdbx_strand_id
1 'polypeptide(L)'
;MLSLKDISLDLERPSDLRKLSDPETFLSMHKDKMICIDEIQFSPELFPVLRTLVDDAERKGQFLILGSASPNLLKQSSETLAGRIKYIELAPFSIEEVGEDKLYELWLKGGYPDSFLVDEEFSFEWREAYIKTFLERDLALFGYRRSASQMRRFWTMLSHLRGQTLN
;
A
#
# COMPACT_ATOMS: atom_id res chain seq x y z
N MET A 1 -0.08 -0.08 18.73
CA MET A 1 0.01 0.60 20.03
C MET A 1 0.77 1.92 19.81
N LEU A 2 0.12 2.90 19.19
CA LEU A 2 0.67 4.25 18.98
C LEU A 2 0.52 5.01 20.30
N SER A 3 1.60 5.63 20.76
CA SER A 3 1.59 6.43 21.99
C SER A 3 0.95 7.78 21.70
N LEU A 4 0.30 8.40 22.68
CA LEU A 4 -0.32 9.74 22.63
C LEU A 4 0.66 10.90 22.26
N LYS A 5 1.92 10.60 21.91
CA LYS A 5 2.96 11.56 21.55
C LYS A 5 3.39 11.51 20.08
N ASP A 6 2.91 10.56 19.29
CA ASP A 6 3.33 10.38 17.89
C ASP A 6 2.61 11.37 16.95
N ILE A 7 3.26 11.72 15.84
CA ILE A 7 2.70 12.61 14.81
C ILE A 7 2.32 11.78 13.60
N SER A 8 1.09 11.95 13.11
CA SER A 8 0.63 11.36 11.85
C SER A 8 0.38 12.46 10.83
N LEU A 9 0.90 12.28 9.63
CA LEU A 9 0.71 13.15 8.48
C LEU A 9 0.15 12.30 7.34
N ASP A 10 -1.02 12.67 6.83
CA ASP A 10 -1.62 12.04 5.66
C ASP A 10 -1.41 12.98 4.46
N LEU A 11 -0.59 12.56 3.49
CA LEU A 11 -0.19 13.42 2.38
C LEU A 11 -1.29 13.63 1.34
N GLU A 12 -2.43 12.94 1.44
CA GLU A 12 -3.62 13.30 0.67
C GLU A 12 -4.34 14.52 1.28
N ARG A 13 -4.15 14.80 2.57
CA ARG A 13 -4.85 15.89 3.28
C ARG A 13 -4.18 17.24 3.05
N PRO A 14 -4.89 18.23 2.46
CA PRO A 14 -4.33 19.57 2.26
C PRO A 14 -3.89 20.27 3.55
N SER A 15 -4.50 19.95 4.69
CA SER A 15 -4.10 20.50 5.99
C SER A 15 -2.73 20.01 6.43
N ASP A 16 -2.37 18.76 6.12
CA ASP A 16 -1.09 18.17 6.50
C ASP A 16 -0.01 18.60 5.52
N LEU A 17 -0.32 18.67 4.22
CA LEU A 17 0.56 19.27 3.22
C LEU A 17 0.95 20.71 3.57
N ARG A 18 0.01 21.52 4.09
CA ARG A 18 0.32 22.89 4.55
C ARG A 18 1.32 22.93 5.71
N LYS A 19 1.33 21.93 6.60
CA LYS A 19 2.33 21.84 7.67
C LYS A 19 3.73 21.58 7.11
N LEU A 20 3.80 20.94 5.94
CA LEU A 20 5.02 20.60 5.22
C LEU A 20 5.44 21.66 4.20
N SER A 21 4.99 22.92 4.33
CA SER A 21 5.49 24.01 3.48
C SER A 21 6.99 24.25 3.68
N ASP A 22 7.48 23.99 4.89
CA ASP A 22 8.90 23.88 5.24
C ASP A 22 9.11 22.55 6.00
N PRO A 23 9.33 21.44 5.27
CA PRO A 23 9.36 20.11 5.87
C PRO A 23 10.58 19.91 6.78
N GLU A 24 11.72 20.54 6.47
CA GLU A 24 12.94 20.40 7.27
C GLU A 24 12.74 21.01 8.67
N THR A 25 12.21 22.24 8.73
CA THR A 25 11.91 22.89 10.00
C THR A 25 10.82 22.14 10.76
N PHE A 26 9.71 21.77 10.10
CA PHE A 26 8.60 21.10 10.76
C PHE A 26 9.01 19.76 11.40
N LEU A 27 9.71 18.92 10.64
CA LEU A 27 10.11 17.59 11.10
C LEU A 27 11.23 17.68 12.16
N SER A 28 12.15 18.65 12.05
CA SER A 28 13.22 18.87 13.04
C SER A 28 12.68 19.29 14.41
N MET A 29 11.61 20.10 14.45
CA MET A 29 10.92 20.48 15.69
C MET A 29 10.31 19.27 16.43
N HIS A 30 10.19 18.13 15.77
CA HIS A 30 9.55 16.93 16.29
C HIS A 30 10.50 15.72 16.35
N LYS A 31 11.82 15.97 16.46
CA LYS A 31 12.83 14.91 16.48
C LYS A 31 12.69 13.87 17.59
N ASP A 32 12.06 14.27 18.70
CA ASP A 32 11.78 13.44 19.88
C ASP A 32 10.58 12.49 19.71
N LYS A 33 9.82 12.59 18.60
CA LYS A 33 8.56 11.86 18.38
C LYS A 33 8.60 11.00 17.13
N MET A 34 7.90 9.86 17.13
CA MET A 34 7.70 9.08 15.91
C MET A 34 6.81 9.85 14.95
N ILE A 35 7.27 9.97 13.70
CA ILE A 35 6.55 10.66 12.65
C ILE A 35 6.10 9.62 11.64
N CYS A 36 4.80 9.40 11.58
CA CYS A 36 4.15 8.56 10.59
C CYS A 36 3.75 9.44 9.39
N ILE A 37 4.25 9.08 8.21
CA ILE A 37 3.93 9.76 6.95
C ILE A 37 3.19 8.76 6.08
N ASP A 38 1.93 9.05 5.81
CA ASP A 38 1.04 8.19 5.05
C ASP A 38 0.88 8.66 3.61
N GLU A 39 0.70 7.70 2.71
CA GLU A 39 0.62 7.90 1.26
C GLU A 39 1.77 8.75 0.70
N ILE A 40 3.01 8.38 1.05
CA ILE A 40 4.25 9.09 0.64
C ILE A 40 4.38 9.31 -0.88
N GLN A 41 3.68 8.52 -1.71
CA GLN A 41 3.68 8.69 -3.16
C GLN A 41 3.07 10.01 -3.66
N PHE A 42 2.33 10.74 -2.82
CA PHE A 42 1.84 12.07 -3.15
C PHE A 42 2.90 13.17 -2.98
N SER A 43 3.97 12.92 -2.23
CA SER A 43 5.09 13.86 -2.06
C SER A 43 6.45 13.15 -2.06
N PRO A 44 6.84 12.53 -3.19
CA PRO A 44 8.12 11.82 -3.30
C PRO A 44 9.35 12.74 -3.13
N GLU A 45 9.19 14.06 -3.27
CA GLU A 45 10.18 15.08 -2.97
C GLU A 45 10.57 15.16 -1.48
N LEU A 46 9.84 14.50 -0.58
CA LEU A 46 10.22 14.42 0.83
C LEU A 46 11.39 13.47 1.08
N PHE A 47 11.69 12.52 0.19
CA PHE A 47 12.76 11.54 0.43
C PHE A 47 14.14 12.16 0.69
N PRO A 48 14.61 13.18 -0.06
CA PRO A 48 15.87 13.86 0.25
C PRO A 48 15.87 14.54 1.61
N VAL A 49 14.76 15.15 2.03
CA VAL A 49 14.63 15.80 3.35
C VAL A 49 14.70 14.74 4.45
N LEU A 50 13.93 13.66 4.31
CA LEU A 50 13.95 12.55 5.25
C LEU A 50 15.33 11.91 5.38
N ARG A 51 16.08 11.82 4.28
CA ARG A 51 17.46 11.32 4.30
C ARG A 51 18.35 12.15 5.22
N THR A 52 18.36 13.48 5.03
CA THR A 52 19.17 14.39 5.87
C THR A 52 18.77 14.25 7.34
N LEU A 53 17.47 14.25 7.63
CA LEU A 53 16.97 14.15 9.01
C LEU A 53 17.26 12.79 9.65
N VAL A 54 17.27 11.70 8.88
CA VAL A 54 17.65 10.37 9.38
C VAL A 54 19.16 10.28 9.65
N ASP A 55 19.99 10.96 8.84
CA ASP A 55 21.43 11.04 9.06
C ASP A 55 21.76 11.81 10.36
N ASP A 56 20.99 12.85 10.67
CA ASP A 56 21.13 13.67 11.89
C ASP A 56 20.39 13.09 13.11
N ALA A 57 19.58 12.05 12.93
CA ALA A 57 18.75 11.48 13.98
C ALA A 57 19.58 10.69 15.00
N GLU A 58 19.46 11.07 16.28
CA GLU A 58 20.05 10.32 17.39
C GLU A 58 19.35 8.96 17.64
N ARG A 59 18.13 8.77 17.11
CA ARG A 59 17.31 7.58 17.32
C ARG A 59 16.95 6.87 16.02
N LYS A 60 17.09 5.54 16.03
CA LYS A 60 16.63 4.68 14.92
C LYS A 60 15.10 4.57 14.94
N GLY A 61 14.49 4.43 13.76
CA GLY A 61 13.04 4.27 13.62
C GLY A 61 12.27 5.56 13.93
N GLN A 62 12.84 6.72 13.59
CA GLN A 62 12.15 7.99 13.80
C GLN A 62 10.94 8.18 12.89
N PHE A 63 11.07 7.72 11.65
CA PHE A 63 10.06 7.87 10.62
C PHE A 63 9.44 6.50 10.30
N LEU A 64 8.12 6.47 10.27
CA LEU A 64 7.33 5.38 9.72
C LEU A 64 6.71 5.89 8.42
N ILE A 65 7.03 5.25 7.31
CA ILE A 65 6.54 5.63 5.99
C ILE A 65 5.52 4.58 5.57
N LEU A 66 4.30 5.03 5.31
CA LEU A 66 3.20 4.24 4.78
C LEU A 66 2.86 4.72 3.38
N GLY A 67 2.26 3.84 2.60
CA GLY A 67 1.77 4.15 1.27
C GLY A 67 1.64 2.90 0.42
N SER A 68 0.81 3.01 -0.61
CA SER A 68 0.71 1.97 -1.63
C SER A 68 2.06 1.82 -2.35
N ALA A 69 2.68 0.65 -2.20
CA ALA A 69 4.05 0.36 -2.64
C ALA A 69 4.18 0.26 -4.17
N SER A 70 4.06 1.39 -4.88
CA SER A 70 4.30 1.40 -6.32
C SER A 70 5.77 1.12 -6.62
N PRO A 71 6.11 0.36 -7.68
CA PRO A 71 7.51 0.06 -8.02
C PRO A 71 8.39 1.30 -8.20
N ASN A 72 7.83 2.39 -8.73
CA ASN A 72 8.54 3.66 -8.89
C ASN A 72 8.89 4.29 -7.54
N LEU A 73 7.96 4.22 -6.58
CA LEU A 73 8.19 4.71 -5.22
C LEU A 73 9.28 3.90 -4.51
N LEU A 74 9.25 2.57 -4.63
CA LEU A 74 10.28 1.70 -4.09
C LEU A 74 11.66 2.01 -4.70
N LYS A 75 11.72 2.24 -6.01
CA LYS A 75 12.98 2.62 -6.69
C LYS A 75 13.53 3.95 -6.19
N GLN A 76 12.69 5.00 -6.16
CA GLN A 76 13.11 6.34 -5.74
C GLN A 76 13.53 6.38 -4.26
N SER A 77 12.77 5.71 -3.40
CA SER A 77 13.13 5.58 -1.97
C SER A 77 14.41 4.76 -1.78
N SER A 78 14.61 3.69 -2.55
CA SER A 78 15.84 2.89 -2.48
C SER A 78 17.07 3.67 -2.93
N GLU A 79 16.96 4.53 -3.94
CA GLU A 79 18.06 5.39 -4.40
C GLU A 79 18.40 6.46 -3.36
N THR A 80 17.38 7.03 -2.70
CA THR A 80 17.56 8.16 -1.78
C THR A 80 17.92 7.73 -0.36
N LEU A 81 17.30 6.65 0.14
CA LEU A 81 17.42 6.16 1.52
C LEU A 81 18.18 4.83 1.62
N ALA A 82 19.05 4.52 0.65
CA ALA A 82 19.88 3.31 0.66
C ALA A 82 20.58 3.11 2.02
N GLY A 83 20.39 1.92 2.61
CA GLY A 83 20.96 1.54 3.92
C GLY A 83 20.32 2.20 5.14
N ARG A 84 19.31 3.07 4.96
CA ARG A 84 18.63 3.83 6.02
C ARG A 84 17.15 3.47 6.17
N ILE A 85 16.58 2.82 5.17
CA ILE A 85 15.19 2.36 5.17
C ILE A 85 15.12 0.84 5.31
N LYS A 86 14.12 0.35 6.04
CA LYS A 86 13.73 -1.07 6.04
C LYS A 86 12.31 -1.15 5.50
N TYR A 87 12.12 -1.95 4.46
CA TYR A 87 10.81 -2.22 3.89
C TYR A 87 10.14 -3.35 4.64
N ILE A 88 8.84 -3.19 4.91
CA ILE A 88 7.97 -4.21 5.44
C ILE A 88 6.75 -4.22 4.53
N GLU A 89 6.59 -5.29 3.76
CA GLU A 89 5.39 -5.52 2.95
C GLU A 89 4.36 -6.25 3.80
N LEU A 90 3.13 -5.75 3.78
CA LEU A 90 1.98 -6.40 4.39
C LEU A 90 1.23 -7.14 3.29
N ALA A 91 1.24 -8.47 3.37
CA ALA A 91 0.44 -9.30 2.50
C ALA A 91 -1.04 -9.24 2.92
N PRO A 92 -1.97 -9.56 2.00
CA PRO A 92 -3.33 -9.91 2.38
C PRO A 92 -3.34 -11.10 3.36
N PHE A 93 -4.46 -11.33 4.02
CA PHE A 93 -4.61 -12.42 4.98
C PHE A 93 -4.18 -13.77 4.38
N SER A 94 -3.36 -14.46 5.16
CA SER A 94 -2.89 -15.82 4.92
C SER A 94 -3.77 -16.83 5.67
N ILE A 95 -3.67 -18.12 5.28
CA ILE A 95 -4.42 -19.19 5.95
C ILE A 95 -3.99 -19.33 7.41
N GLU A 96 -2.71 -19.08 7.70
CA GLU A 96 -2.15 -19.09 9.04
C GLU A 96 -2.72 -17.99 9.94
N GLU A 97 -3.15 -16.87 9.36
CA GLU A 97 -3.77 -15.75 10.10
C GLU A 97 -5.26 -15.96 10.35
N VAL A 98 -5.99 -16.55 9.39
CA VAL A 98 -7.46 -16.68 9.48
C VAL A 98 -7.92 -18.00 10.08
N GLY A 99 -7.08 -19.04 10.07
CA GLY A 99 -7.39 -20.39 10.54
C GLY A 99 -7.86 -21.33 9.41
N GLU A 100 -7.51 -22.62 9.54
CA GLU A 100 -7.88 -23.66 8.55
C GLU A 100 -9.39 -23.81 8.38
N ASP A 101 -10.18 -23.49 9.41
CA ASP A 101 -11.64 -23.50 9.39
C ASP A 101 -12.22 -22.49 8.39
N LYS A 102 -11.46 -21.43 8.07
CA LYS A 102 -11.86 -20.39 7.11
C LYS A 102 -11.25 -20.57 5.74
N LEU A 103 -10.65 -21.73 5.42
CA LEU A 103 -10.02 -21.97 4.12
C LEU A 103 -10.97 -21.70 2.95
N TYR A 104 -12.21 -22.18 3.03
CA TYR A 104 -13.20 -21.99 1.98
C TYR A 104 -13.61 -20.51 1.83
N GLU A 105 -13.79 -19.81 2.95
CA GLU A 105 -14.08 -18.37 2.94
C GLU A 105 -12.91 -17.57 2.35
N LEU A 106 -11.67 -17.90 2.73
CA LEU A 106 -10.48 -17.25 2.21
C LEU A 106 -10.32 -17.50 0.70
N TRP A 107 -10.62 -18.70 0.24
CA TRP A 107 -10.55 -19.03 -1.19
C TRP A 107 -11.64 -18.32 -2.00
N LEU A 108 -12.85 -18.20 -1.45
CA LEU A 108 -13.97 -17.52 -2.11
C LEU A 108 -13.83 -16.00 -2.07
N LYS A 109 -13.51 -15.42 -0.92
CA LYS A 109 -13.49 -13.96 -0.69
C LYS A 109 -12.12 -13.33 -0.92
N GLY A 110 -11.06 -14.14 -1.03
CA GLY A 110 -9.68 -13.66 -1.11
C GLY A 110 -9.16 -13.15 0.24
N GLY A 111 -7.87 -12.83 0.29
CA GLY A 111 -7.20 -12.38 1.54
C GLY A 111 -7.29 -10.88 1.81
N TYR A 112 -7.83 -10.07 0.90
CA TYR A 112 -7.95 -8.63 1.15
C TYR A 112 -8.92 -8.37 2.31
N PRO A 113 -8.53 -7.64 3.36
CA PRO A 113 -9.37 -7.45 4.55
C PRO A 113 -10.78 -6.93 4.24
N ASP A 114 -10.90 -5.93 3.35
CA ASP A 114 -12.19 -5.34 2.96
C ASP A 114 -13.14 -6.32 2.27
N SER A 115 -12.60 -7.34 1.61
CA SER A 115 -13.38 -8.41 0.99
C SER A 115 -13.65 -9.57 1.95
N PHE A 116 -12.66 -9.93 2.76
CA PHE A 116 -12.72 -11.10 3.63
C PHE A 116 -13.63 -10.91 4.84
N LEU A 117 -13.60 -9.71 5.45
CA LEU A 117 -14.28 -9.42 6.72
C LEU A 117 -15.77 -9.10 6.58
N VAL A 118 -16.27 -8.91 5.36
CA VAL A 118 -17.68 -8.62 5.07
C VAL A 118 -18.44 -9.90 4.71
N ASP A 119 -19.77 -9.80 4.56
CA ASP A 119 -20.58 -10.92 4.10
C ASP A 119 -20.29 -11.29 2.62
N GLU A 120 -20.88 -12.38 2.15
CA GLU A 120 -20.60 -12.92 0.81
C GLU A 120 -21.06 -11.99 -0.33
N GLU A 121 -22.19 -11.31 -0.16
CA GLU A 121 -22.75 -10.41 -1.17
C GLU A 121 -21.85 -9.17 -1.34
N PHE A 122 -21.51 -8.50 -0.24
CA PHE A 122 -20.60 -7.35 -0.29
C PHE A 122 -19.18 -7.74 -0.71
N SER A 123 -18.70 -8.93 -0.31
CA SER A 123 -17.40 -9.44 -0.78
C SER A 123 -17.37 -9.60 -2.30
N PHE A 124 -18.44 -10.14 -2.89
CA PHE A 124 -18.53 -10.29 -4.33
C PHE A 124 -18.54 -8.94 -5.05
N GLU A 125 -19.36 -7.98 -4.58
CA GLU A 125 -19.41 -6.63 -5.14
C GLU A 125 -18.06 -5.91 -5.05
N TRP A 126 -17.39 -5.99 -3.89
CA TRP A 126 -16.08 -5.41 -3.68
C TRP A 126 -15.05 -5.99 -4.67
N ARG A 127 -15.03 -7.32 -4.85
CA ARG A 127 -14.09 -7.97 -5.77
C ARG A 127 -14.35 -7.60 -7.22
N GLU A 128 -15.61 -7.53 -7.66
CA GLU A 128 -15.93 -7.09 -9.02
C GLU A 128 -15.50 -5.63 -9.25
N ALA A 129 -15.73 -4.75 -8.26
CA ALA A 129 -15.26 -3.36 -8.31
C ALA A 129 -13.73 -3.27 -8.35
N TYR A 130 -13.04 -4.04 -7.52
CA TYR A 130 -11.58 -4.11 -7.48
C TYR A 130 -11.00 -4.61 -8.81
N ILE A 131 -11.50 -5.73 -9.34
CA ILE A 131 -11.08 -6.29 -10.64
C ILE A 131 -11.25 -5.25 -11.74
N LYS A 132 -12.40 -4.57 -11.78
CA LYS A 132 -12.64 -3.53 -12.77
C LYS A 132 -11.62 -2.40 -12.68
N THR A 133 -11.42 -1.83 -11.50
CA THR A 133 -10.45 -0.74 -11.28
C THR A 133 -9.02 -1.18 -11.63
N PHE A 134 -8.62 -2.38 -11.21
CA PHE A 134 -7.29 -2.92 -11.50
C PHE A 134 -7.05 -3.08 -13.02
N LEU A 135 -8.04 -3.62 -13.74
CA LEU A 135 -7.97 -3.81 -15.19
C LEU A 135 -7.96 -2.49 -15.96
N GLU A 136 -8.67 -1.48 -15.49
CA GLU A 136 -8.82 -0.19 -16.16
C GLU A 136 -7.69 0.79 -15.84
N ARG A 137 -7.19 0.79 -14.60
CA ARG A 137 -6.23 1.78 -14.09
C ARG A 137 -4.85 1.18 -13.83
N ASP A 138 -4.77 0.13 -13.03
CA ASP A 138 -3.49 -0.32 -12.48
C ASP A 138 -2.64 -1.05 -13.52
N LEU A 139 -3.24 -1.90 -14.36
CA LEU A 139 -2.54 -2.56 -15.47
C LEU A 139 -1.90 -1.57 -16.44
N ALA A 140 -2.53 -0.42 -16.66
CA ALA A 140 -1.97 0.63 -17.50
C ALA A 140 -0.70 1.25 -16.86
N LEU A 141 -0.67 1.39 -15.53
CA LEU A 141 0.52 1.85 -14.78
C LEU A 141 1.70 0.88 -14.90
N PHE A 142 1.44 -0.42 -15.05
CA PHE A 142 2.46 -1.44 -15.34
C PHE A 142 2.90 -1.49 -16.82
N GLY A 143 2.47 -0.54 -17.65
CA GLY A 143 2.86 -0.46 -19.06
C GLY A 143 2.07 -1.37 -20.00
N TYR A 144 1.05 -2.09 -19.50
CA TYR A 144 0.18 -2.90 -20.35
C TYR A 144 -0.91 -2.03 -20.97
N ARG A 145 -0.66 -1.54 -22.19
CA ARG A 145 -1.62 -0.73 -22.97
C ARG A 145 -2.72 -1.53 -23.68
N ARG A 146 -2.95 -2.79 -23.30
CA ARG A 146 -4.03 -3.62 -23.89
C ARG A 146 -5.38 -3.14 -23.36
N SER A 147 -6.47 -3.39 -24.09
CA SER A 147 -7.78 -2.92 -23.63
C SER A 147 -8.22 -3.71 -22.39
N ALA A 148 -8.74 -3.02 -21.38
CA ALA A 148 -9.27 -3.64 -20.15
C ALA A 148 -10.31 -4.73 -20.47
N SER A 149 -11.11 -4.53 -21.54
CA SER A 149 -12.09 -5.51 -22.01
C SER A 149 -11.47 -6.79 -22.60
N GLN A 150 -10.28 -6.71 -23.22
CA GLN A 150 -9.55 -7.90 -23.65
C GLN A 150 -8.99 -8.65 -22.45
N MET A 151 -8.43 -7.94 -21.46
CA MET A 151 -7.89 -8.57 -20.26
C MET A 151 -8.99 -9.22 -19.42
N ARG A 152 -10.14 -8.54 -19.22
CA ARG A 152 -11.29 -9.13 -18.52
C ARG A 152 -11.76 -10.41 -19.20
N ARG A 153 -11.92 -10.39 -20.53
CA ARG A 153 -12.28 -11.59 -21.30
C ARG A 153 -11.25 -12.70 -21.14
N PHE A 154 -9.96 -12.37 -21.19
CA PHE A 154 -8.89 -13.33 -20.99
C PHE A 154 -8.95 -13.97 -19.60
N TRP A 155 -9.10 -13.20 -18.54
CA TRP A 155 -9.26 -13.72 -17.18
C TRP A 155 -10.51 -14.57 -17.02
N THR A 156 -11.64 -14.15 -17.60
CA THR A 156 -12.86 -14.97 -17.62
C THR A 156 -12.65 -16.28 -18.37
N MET A 157 -11.92 -16.29 -19.49
CA MET A 157 -11.57 -17.54 -20.17
C MET A 157 -10.68 -18.43 -19.29
N LEU A 158 -9.69 -17.86 -18.60
CA LEU A 158 -8.84 -18.63 -17.66
C LEU A 158 -9.63 -19.19 -16.47
N SER A 159 -10.60 -18.45 -15.92
CA SER A 159 -11.43 -18.96 -14.82
C SER A 159 -12.30 -20.14 -15.28
N HIS A 160 -12.83 -20.09 -16.50
CA HIS A 160 -13.54 -21.22 -17.10
C HIS A 160 -12.64 -22.43 -17.37
N LEU A 161 -11.36 -22.22 -17.71
CA LEU A 161 -10.39 -23.30 -17.91
C LEU A 161 -9.94 -23.97 -16.60
N ARG A 162 -10.01 -23.27 -15.47
CA ARG A 162 -9.65 -23.80 -14.14
C ARG A 162 -10.83 -24.42 -13.37
N GLY A 163 -12.06 -24.22 -13.85
CA GLY A 163 -13.28 -24.87 -13.34
C GLY A 163 -13.70 -26.12 -14.11
N GLN A 164 -13.00 -26.49 -15.18
CA GLN A 164 -13.18 -27.78 -15.83
C GLN A 164 -12.42 -28.82 -15.01
N THR A 165 -13.13 -29.88 -14.60
CA THR A 165 -12.50 -31.13 -14.16
C THR A 165 -11.54 -31.55 -15.27
N LEU A 166 -10.24 -31.33 -15.05
CA LEU A 166 -9.22 -31.89 -15.92
C LEU A 166 -9.39 -33.41 -15.90
N ASN A 167 -9.43 -33.97 -17.12
CA ASN A 167 -9.41 -35.39 -17.46
C ASN A 167 -8.64 -36.29 -16.49
#